data_AF-A0A940PUS0-F1
#
_entry.id   AF-A0A940PUS0-F1
#
_cell.length_a   1.000
_cell.length_b   1.000
_cell.length_c   1.000
_cell.angle_alpha   90.00
_cell.angle_beta   90.00
_cell.angle_gamma   90.00
#
_symmetry.space_group_name_H-M   'P 1'
#
loop_
_entity.id
_entity.type
_entity.pdbx_description
1 polymer ?
#
loop_
_entity_poly.entity_id
_entity_poly.type
_entity_poly.pdbx_seq_one_letter_code
_entity_poly.pdbx_strand_id
1 'polypeptide(L)'
;MTPLTFRRIRQIATSTGGLIVVVVIVWLDVATGVWQDLVILSGLAAGLVTFVLTVLVLGRIVDRNSARRWAPINRLAITEFLHAIVDDEASEIALGEFVPRTLDLSAALAEGPAADGGHTEAHLGALEHLREQVVTERRALSDALSRWTAFLASSGDNEDILRHIANIALQLDLVRDAALEFERQGSEANYDALRTAVETCNRFSAQLIDELRKRLVLTDEHRAGSLS
;
A
#
# COMPACT_ATOMS: atom_id res chain seq x y z
N MET A 1 -2.87 1.40 19.86
CA MET A 1 -3.20 2.76 19.36
C MET A 1 -2.99 2.77 17.86
N THR A 2 -4.05 3.00 17.08
CA THR A 2 -4.13 2.62 15.66
C THR A 2 -3.48 3.64 14.72
N PRO A 3 -2.69 3.20 13.71
CA PRO A 3 -1.96 4.07 12.77
C PRO A 3 -2.87 4.95 11.89
N LEU A 4 -4.16 4.65 11.83
CA LEU A 4 -5.18 5.42 11.10
C LEU A 4 -5.44 6.81 11.72
N THR A 5 -5.22 6.97 13.03
CA THR A 5 -5.37 8.27 13.70
C THR A 5 -4.27 9.24 13.31
N PHE A 6 -3.03 8.77 13.12
CA PHE A 6 -1.89 9.64 12.83
C PHE A 6 -1.99 10.31 11.44
N ARG A 7 -2.54 9.62 10.43
CA ARG A 7 -2.72 10.19 9.07
C ARG A 7 -3.84 11.24 9.02
N ARG A 8 -4.96 11.00 9.71
CA ARG A 8 -6.05 11.99 9.88
C ARG A 8 -5.61 13.17 10.75
N ILE A 9 -4.88 12.91 11.83
CA ILE A 9 -4.28 13.96 12.68
C ILE A 9 -3.26 14.77 11.88
N ARG A 10 -2.46 14.16 11.00
CA ARG A 10 -1.50 14.90 10.15
C ARG A 10 -2.19 15.79 9.10
N GLN A 11 -3.26 15.32 8.47
CA GLN A 11 -4.06 16.11 7.51
C GLN A 11 -4.90 17.21 8.17
N ILE A 12 -5.40 16.96 9.38
CA ILE A 12 -6.08 17.98 10.19
C ILE A 12 -5.03 18.96 10.74
N ALA A 13 -3.86 18.50 11.18
CA ALA A 13 -2.80 19.34 11.70
C ALA A 13 -2.20 20.29 10.65
N THR A 14 -2.10 19.89 9.37
CA THR A 14 -1.66 20.82 8.32
C THR A 14 -2.74 21.83 7.93
N SER A 15 -4.02 21.44 7.89
CA SER A 15 -5.11 22.37 7.59
C SER A 15 -5.41 23.32 8.75
N THR A 16 -5.43 22.83 9.98
CA THR A 16 -5.57 23.61 11.21
C THR A 16 -4.31 24.44 11.50
N GLY A 17 -3.11 23.93 11.23
CA GLY A 17 -1.86 24.66 11.40
C GLY A 17 -1.76 25.88 10.49
N GLY A 18 -2.13 25.74 9.21
CA GLY A 18 -2.19 26.88 8.28
C GLY A 18 -3.21 27.93 8.72
N LEU A 19 -4.42 27.50 9.15
CA LEU A 19 -5.44 28.41 9.66
C LEU A 19 -4.99 29.13 10.94
N ILE A 20 -4.36 28.41 11.87
CA ILE A 20 -3.83 28.99 13.11
C ILE A 20 -2.74 30.01 12.79
N VAL A 21 -1.83 29.72 11.86
CA VAL A 21 -0.80 30.68 11.45
C VAL A 21 -1.43 31.93 10.86
N VAL A 22 -2.44 31.80 10.00
CA VAL A 22 -3.17 32.96 9.46
C VAL A 22 -3.87 33.75 10.57
N VAL A 23 -4.57 33.08 11.49
CA VAL A 23 -5.26 33.73 12.62
C VAL A 23 -4.27 34.42 13.55
N VAL A 24 -3.12 33.81 13.84
CA VAL A 24 -2.06 34.38 14.68
C VAL A 24 -1.42 35.59 14.02
N ILE A 25 -1.18 35.55 12.70
CA ILE A 25 -0.65 36.70 11.94
C ILE A 25 -1.66 37.85 11.95
N VAL A 26 -2.94 37.58 11.67
CA VAL A 26 -4.03 38.59 11.71
C VAL A 26 -4.23 39.14 13.12
N TRP A 27 -4.11 38.30 14.14
CA TRP A 27 -4.23 38.73 15.53
C TRP A 27 -3.06 39.61 15.97
N LEU A 28 -1.82 39.25 15.61
CA LEU A 28 -0.63 40.08 15.84
C LEU A 28 -0.71 41.41 15.09
N ASP A 29 -1.22 41.41 13.86
CA ASP A 29 -1.49 42.60 13.03
C ASP A 29 -2.45 43.59 13.72
N VAL A 30 -3.61 43.11 14.17
CA VAL A 30 -4.61 43.93 14.87
C VAL A 30 -4.13 44.39 16.26
N ALA A 31 -3.45 43.52 17.01
CA ALA A 31 -3.08 43.80 18.40
C ALA A 31 -1.86 44.71 18.55
N THR A 32 -0.92 44.68 17.61
CA THR A 32 0.35 45.42 17.75
C THR A 32 0.35 46.79 17.09
N GLY A 33 -0.61 47.08 16.18
CA GLY A 33 -0.71 48.40 15.53
C GLY A 33 0.50 48.81 14.69
N VAL A 34 1.44 47.89 14.45
CA VAL A 34 2.75 48.10 13.81
C VAL A 34 2.62 48.62 12.36
N TRP A 35 1.43 48.49 11.78
CA TRP A 35 1.16 48.74 10.37
C TRP A 35 0.78 50.17 10.00
N GLN A 36 0.55 51.05 10.98
CA GLN A 36 0.23 52.45 10.66
C GLN A 36 1.44 53.24 10.12
N ASP A 37 2.68 52.85 10.45
CA ASP A 37 3.89 53.61 10.07
C ASP A 37 4.77 52.95 8.99
N LEU A 38 4.54 51.68 8.61
CA LEU A 38 5.42 50.90 7.71
C LEU A 38 4.65 50.23 6.56
N VAL A 39 4.23 51.04 5.59
CA VAL A 39 3.48 50.62 4.37
C VAL A 39 4.22 49.57 3.53
N ILE A 40 5.55 49.52 3.56
CA ILE A 40 6.34 48.59 2.73
C ILE A 40 6.33 47.16 3.31
N LEU A 41 6.27 47.04 4.64
CA LEU A 41 6.33 45.73 5.29
C LEU A 41 4.97 44.99 5.12
N SER A 42 3.87 45.73 4.87
CA SER A 42 2.48 45.20 4.86
C SER A 42 2.17 44.48 3.56
N GLY A 43 2.70 45.01 2.46
CA GLY A 43 2.68 44.34 1.17
C GLY A 43 3.43 43.01 1.19
N LEU A 44 4.52 42.90 1.95
CA LEU A 44 5.31 41.66 2.06
C LEU A 44 4.57 40.61 2.91
N ALA A 45 4.01 41.01 4.05
CA ALA A 45 3.22 40.11 4.90
C ALA A 45 1.95 39.62 4.19
N ALA A 46 1.20 40.52 3.55
CA ALA A 46 0.02 40.16 2.76
C ALA A 46 0.41 39.25 1.58
N GLY A 47 1.49 39.56 0.87
CA GLY A 47 2.02 38.71 -0.20
C GLY A 47 2.41 37.31 0.26
N LEU A 48 3.03 37.18 1.44
CA LEU A 48 3.38 35.89 2.04
C LEU A 48 2.12 35.09 2.43
N VAL A 49 1.13 35.73 3.06
CA VAL A 49 -0.14 35.08 3.41
C VAL A 49 -0.87 34.62 2.17
N THR A 50 -0.97 35.48 1.14
CA THR A 50 -1.56 35.10 -0.15
C THR A 50 -0.79 33.96 -0.79
N PHE A 51 0.56 34.00 -0.80
CA PHE A 51 1.38 32.93 -1.35
C PHE A 51 1.15 31.60 -0.63
N VAL A 52 1.17 31.59 0.71
CA VAL A 52 0.91 30.38 1.51
C VAL A 52 -0.51 29.85 1.26
N LEU A 53 -1.51 30.74 1.24
CA LEU A 53 -2.88 30.37 0.94
C LEU A 53 -3.02 29.81 -0.48
N THR A 54 -2.38 30.43 -1.47
CA THR A 54 -2.35 29.97 -2.85
C THR A 54 -1.69 28.61 -2.94
N VAL A 55 -0.53 28.38 -2.32
CA VAL A 55 0.14 27.06 -2.33
C VAL A 55 -0.75 25.98 -1.72
N LEU A 56 -1.40 26.26 -0.59
CA LEU A 56 -2.28 25.29 0.09
C LEU A 56 -3.57 25.01 -0.70
N VAL A 57 -4.20 26.04 -1.25
CA VAL A 57 -5.46 25.92 -2.01
C VAL A 57 -5.21 25.33 -3.39
N LEU A 58 -4.19 25.83 -4.10
CA LEU A 58 -3.84 25.39 -5.45
C LEU A 58 -3.37 23.93 -5.43
N GLY A 59 -2.54 23.53 -4.46
CA GLY A 59 -2.17 22.14 -4.27
C GLY A 59 -3.40 21.24 -4.13
N ARG A 60 -4.35 21.61 -3.27
CA ARG A 60 -5.59 20.85 -3.07
C ARG A 60 -6.47 20.76 -4.32
N ILE A 61 -6.58 21.84 -5.10
CA ILE A 61 -7.36 21.86 -6.35
C ILE A 61 -6.68 21.01 -7.42
N VAL A 62 -5.36 21.13 -7.55
CA VAL A 62 -4.55 20.36 -8.51
C VAL A 62 -4.59 18.87 -8.18
N ASP A 63 -4.49 18.49 -6.90
CA ASP A 63 -4.58 17.09 -6.46
C ASP A 63 -5.96 16.52 -6.76
N ARG A 64 -7.03 17.27 -6.45
CA ARG A 64 -8.41 16.84 -6.72
C ARG A 64 -8.71 16.70 -8.21
N ASN A 65 -8.24 17.62 -9.04
CA ASN A 65 -8.43 17.57 -10.48
C ASN A 65 -7.58 16.46 -11.13
N SER A 66 -6.35 16.26 -10.65
CA SER A 66 -5.50 15.16 -11.10
C SER A 66 -6.11 13.82 -10.72
N ALA A 67 -6.56 13.64 -9.48
CA ALA A 67 -7.24 12.43 -9.04
C ALA A 67 -8.46 12.08 -9.91
N ARG A 68 -9.27 13.08 -10.28
CA ARG A 68 -10.41 12.90 -11.20
C ARG A 68 -9.98 12.48 -12.60
N ARG A 69 -8.99 13.16 -13.18
CA ARG A 69 -8.51 12.86 -14.53
C ARG A 69 -7.93 11.45 -14.64
N TRP A 70 -7.25 11.00 -13.59
CA TRP A 70 -6.60 9.69 -13.55
C TRP A 70 -7.45 8.59 -12.94
N ALA A 71 -8.67 8.88 -12.46
CA ALA A 71 -9.54 7.90 -11.79
C ALA A 71 -9.78 6.62 -12.62
N PRO A 72 -10.08 6.67 -13.94
CA PRO A 72 -10.27 5.44 -14.73
C PRO A 72 -9.00 4.59 -14.82
N ILE A 73 -7.83 5.23 -14.93
CA ILE A 73 -6.55 4.55 -15.07
C ILE A 73 -6.10 3.98 -13.72
N ASN A 74 -6.32 4.72 -12.62
CA ASN A 74 -6.13 4.21 -11.26
C ASN A 74 -6.98 2.97 -11.01
N ARG A 75 -8.26 3.00 -11.40
CA ARG A 75 -9.16 1.86 -11.27
C ARG A 75 -8.63 0.65 -12.04
N LEU A 76 -8.25 0.85 -13.31
CA LEU A 76 -7.72 -0.23 -14.15
C LEU A 76 -6.44 -0.82 -13.55
N ALA A 77 -5.50 0.01 -13.10
CA ALA A 77 -4.28 -0.44 -12.44
C ALA A 77 -4.58 -1.26 -11.18
N ILE A 78 -5.45 -0.75 -10.30
CA ILE A 78 -5.84 -1.42 -9.06
C ILE A 78 -6.51 -2.76 -9.35
N THR A 79 -7.42 -2.83 -10.32
CA THR A 79 -8.08 -4.08 -10.72
C THR A 79 -7.08 -5.10 -11.26
N GLU A 80 -6.09 -4.69 -12.05
CA GLU A 80 -5.02 -5.58 -12.52
C GLU A 80 -4.14 -6.11 -11.38
N PHE A 81 -3.82 -5.27 -10.38
CA PHE A 81 -3.11 -5.75 -9.19
C PHE A 81 -3.95 -6.70 -8.35
N LEU A 82 -5.27 -6.50 -8.29
CA LEU A 82 -6.16 -7.44 -7.62
C LEU A 82 -6.11 -8.80 -8.32
N HIS A 83 -6.30 -8.86 -9.65
CA HIS A 83 -6.16 -10.11 -10.42
C HIS A 83 -4.80 -10.80 -10.22
N ALA A 84 -3.72 -10.03 -10.07
CA ALA A 84 -2.40 -10.61 -9.86
C ALA A 84 -2.19 -11.28 -8.49
N ILE A 85 -3.08 -11.06 -7.50
CA ILE A 85 -2.88 -11.48 -6.10
C ILE A 85 -4.07 -12.29 -5.56
N VAL A 86 -5.27 -12.06 -6.09
CA VAL A 86 -6.45 -12.82 -5.67
C VAL A 86 -6.45 -14.20 -6.31
N ASP A 87 -7.14 -15.12 -5.67
CA ASP A 87 -7.51 -16.40 -6.25
C ASP A 87 -8.65 -16.17 -7.27
N ASP A 88 -8.35 -16.31 -8.55
CA ASP A 88 -9.33 -16.08 -9.64
C ASP A 88 -10.49 -17.09 -9.62
N GLU A 89 -10.33 -18.26 -9.00
CA GLU A 89 -11.41 -19.26 -8.89
C GLU A 89 -12.33 -18.96 -7.70
N ALA A 90 -11.76 -18.47 -6.61
CA ALA A 90 -12.49 -18.17 -5.37
C ALA A 90 -12.97 -16.72 -5.26
N SER A 91 -12.53 -15.81 -6.14
CA SER A 91 -12.84 -14.38 -6.06
C SER A 91 -13.78 -13.92 -7.17
N GLU A 92 -14.75 -13.08 -6.80
CA GLU A 92 -15.63 -12.38 -7.74
C GLU A 92 -15.36 -10.87 -7.68
N ILE A 93 -14.35 -10.41 -8.43
CA ILE A 93 -13.92 -9.01 -8.45
C ILE A 93 -15.06 -8.06 -8.85
N ALA A 94 -15.95 -8.50 -9.75
CA ALA A 94 -17.09 -7.71 -10.19
C ALA A 94 -18.11 -7.45 -9.05
N LEU A 95 -18.19 -8.37 -8.08
CA LEU A 95 -19.06 -8.27 -6.90
C LEU A 95 -18.34 -7.68 -5.68
N GLY A 96 -17.03 -7.43 -5.79
CA GLY A 96 -16.21 -6.92 -4.68
C GLY A 96 -15.81 -8.00 -3.68
N GLU A 97 -15.91 -9.28 -4.06
CA GLU A 97 -15.44 -10.41 -3.27
C GLU A 97 -13.99 -10.73 -3.66
N PHE A 98 -13.07 -10.64 -2.70
CA PHE A 98 -11.65 -10.84 -2.96
C PHE A 98 -11.09 -11.82 -1.93
N VAL A 99 -10.63 -12.97 -2.43
CA VAL A 99 -9.96 -14.02 -1.65
C VAL A 99 -8.48 -14.01 -2.07
N PRO A 100 -7.52 -13.82 -1.15
CA PRO A 100 -6.10 -13.90 -1.49
C PRO A 100 -5.75 -15.32 -1.95
N ARG A 101 -4.89 -15.42 -2.97
CA ARG A 101 -4.16 -16.66 -3.20
C ARG A 101 -3.23 -16.90 -2.01
N THR A 102 -3.33 -18.08 -1.42
CA THR A 102 -2.51 -18.46 -0.27
C THR A 102 -1.47 -19.47 -0.70
N LEU A 103 -0.24 -19.25 -0.29
CA LEU A 103 0.79 -20.28 -0.38
C LEU A 103 0.39 -21.45 0.52
N ASP A 104 0.35 -22.65 -0.05
CA ASP A 104 -0.10 -23.84 0.65
C ASP A 104 1.10 -24.62 1.20
N LEU A 105 1.14 -24.73 2.53
CA LEU A 105 2.12 -25.54 3.24
C LEU A 105 1.49 -26.87 3.73
N SER A 106 0.18 -27.05 3.65
CA SER A 106 -0.55 -28.16 4.29
C SER A 106 -0.06 -29.53 3.86
N ALA A 107 0.29 -29.70 2.57
CA ALA A 107 0.89 -30.93 2.04
C ALA A 107 2.25 -31.24 2.69
N ALA A 108 3.06 -30.21 2.98
CA ALA A 108 4.35 -30.38 3.67
C ALA A 108 4.18 -30.59 5.19
N LEU A 109 3.11 -30.05 5.79
CA LEU A 109 2.78 -30.21 7.21
C LEU A 109 2.25 -31.62 7.54
N ALA A 110 1.59 -32.30 6.59
CA ALA A 110 0.88 -33.55 6.83
C ALA A 110 1.78 -34.72 7.27
N GLU A 111 3.06 -34.71 6.90
CA GLU A 111 3.99 -35.79 7.25
C GLU A 111 4.90 -35.45 8.46
N GLY A 112 4.94 -34.19 8.90
CA GLY A 112 5.86 -33.73 9.95
C GLY A 112 7.35 -33.95 9.61
N PRO A 113 8.29 -33.43 10.40
CA PRO A 113 9.69 -33.82 10.25
C PRO A 113 9.83 -35.32 10.61
N ALA A 114 10.41 -36.12 9.70
CA ALA A 114 10.70 -37.52 10.03
C ALA A 114 11.63 -37.60 11.24
N ALA A 115 11.37 -38.52 12.16
CA ALA A 115 12.16 -38.71 13.37
C ALA A 115 13.66 -39.01 13.09
N ASP A 116 13.93 -39.45 11.86
CA ASP A 116 15.20 -39.91 11.32
C ASP A 116 16.01 -38.76 10.67
N GLY A 117 15.43 -37.56 10.54
CA GLY A 117 16.02 -36.43 9.79
C GLY A 117 16.04 -36.62 8.27
N GLY A 118 15.40 -37.67 7.75
CA GLY A 118 15.23 -37.91 6.32
C GLY A 118 13.97 -37.26 5.76
N HIS A 119 14.02 -36.77 4.52
CA HIS A 119 12.83 -36.28 3.82
C HIS A 119 12.19 -37.42 3.01
N THR A 120 10.89 -37.64 3.19
CA THR A 120 10.10 -38.50 2.29
C THR A 120 10.06 -37.88 0.89
N GLU A 121 9.97 -38.71 -0.16
CA GLU A 121 9.78 -38.24 -1.54
C GLU A 121 8.54 -37.34 -1.68
N ALA A 122 7.46 -37.66 -0.95
CA ALA A 122 6.25 -36.83 -0.88
C ALA A 122 6.52 -35.45 -0.26
N HIS A 123 7.35 -35.38 0.78
CA HIS A 123 7.72 -34.15 1.44
C HIS A 123 8.58 -33.24 0.54
N LEU A 124 9.53 -33.82 -0.21
CA LEU A 124 10.32 -33.10 -1.21
C LEU A 124 9.42 -32.57 -2.33
N GLY A 125 8.47 -33.37 -2.80
CA GLY A 125 7.48 -32.94 -3.80
C GLY A 125 6.60 -31.79 -3.31
N ALA A 126 6.19 -31.79 -2.04
CA ALA A 126 5.43 -30.68 -1.44
C ALA A 126 6.25 -29.38 -1.38
N LEU A 127 7.54 -29.45 -1.03
CA LEU A 127 8.44 -28.28 -1.04
C LEU A 127 8.71 -27.77 -2.45
N GLU A 128 8.86 -28.66 -3.42
CA GLU A 128 8.97 -28.28 -4.84
C GLU A 128 7.71 -27.54 -5.31
N HIS A 129 6.53 -28.08 -5.02
CA HIS A 129 5.27 -27.42 -5.33
C HIS A 129 5.14 -26.02 -4.70
N LEU A 130 5.53 -25.88 -3.42
CA LEU A 130 5.54 -24.57 -2.75
C LEU A 130 6.48 -23.57 -3.46
N ARG A 131 7.67 -24.01 -3.91
CA ARG A 131 8.59 -23.15 -4.66
C ARG A 131 8.02 -22.73 -6.01
N GLU A 132 7.33 -23.64 -6.71
CA GLU A 132 6.64 -23.32 -7.97
C GLU A 132 5.52 -22.30 -7.76
N GLN A 133 4.74 -22.42 -6.68
CA GLN A 133 3.75 -21.43 -6.29
C GLN A 133 4.42 -20.06 -6.05
N VAL A 134 5.50 -20.01 -5.27
CA VAL A 134 6.24 -18.76 -5.02
C VAL A 134 6.74 -18.10 -6.30
N VAL A 135 7.26 -18.88 -7.25
CA VAL A 135 7.72 -18.36 -8.56
C VAL A 135 6.54 -17.81 -9.37
N THR A 136 5.41 -18.49 -9.35
CA THR A 136 4.19 -18.08 -10.04
C THR A 136 3.66 -16.76 -9.48
N GLU A 137 3.54 -16.67 -8.16
CA GLU A 137 3.10 -15.45 -7.46
C GLU A 137 4.03 -14.27 -7.73
N ARG A 138 5.35 -14.50 -7.64
CA ARG A 138 6.34 -13.46 -7.93
C ARG A 138 6.23 -12.96 -9.37
N ARG A 139 6.00 -13.87 -10.32
CA ARG A 139 5.85 -13.52 -11.74
C ARG A 139 4.59 -12.68 -11.96
N ALA A 140 3.45 -13.12 -11.44
CA ALA A 140 2.19 -12.37 -11.55
C ALA A 140 2.32 -10.94 -11.01
N LEU A 141 2.93 -10.79 -9.83
CA LEU A 141 3.18 -9.49 -9.21
C LEU A 141 4.15 -8.62 -10.02
N SER A 142 5.22 -9.22 -10.54
CA SER A 142 6.22 -8.52 -11.36
C SER A 142 5.66 -8.06 -12.71
N ASP A 143 4.78 -8.86 -13.31
CA ASP A 143 4.12 -8.54 -14.58
C ASP A 143 3.11 -7.41 -14.41
N ALA A 144 2.34 -7.41 -13.31
CA ALA A 144 1.45 -6.30 -12.95
C ALA A 144 2.25 -5.02 -12.67
N LEU A 145 3.33 -5.11 -11.88
CA LEU A 145 4.21 -3.99 -11.63
C LEU A 145 4.82 -3.43 -12.92
N SER A 146 5.37 -4.27 -13.79
CA SER A 146 6.06 -3.80 -15.00
C SER A 146 5.14 -2.99 -15.91
N ARG A 147 3.85 -3.36 -15.97
CA ARG A 147 2.82 -2.63 -16.73
C ARG A 147 2.46 -1.28 -16.11
N TRP A 148 2.44 -1.19 -14.78
CA TRP A 148 1.88 -0.02 -14.06
C TRP A 148 2.91 0.85 -13.34
N THR A 149 4.19 0.45 -13.24
CA THR A 149 5.20 1.14 -12.41
C THR A 149 5.38 2.60 -12.81
N ALA A 150 5.49 2.91 -14.11
CA ALA A 150 5.66 4.30 -14.56
C ALA A 150 4.47 5.18 -14.17
N PHE A 151 3.25 4.63 -14.25
CA PHE A 151 2.04 5.32 -13.83
C PHE A 151 2.00 5.50 -12.31
N LEU A 152 2.19 4.42 -11.54
CA LEU A 152 2.20 4.45 -10.08
C LEU A 152 3.24 5.43 -9.52
N ALA A 153 4.44 5.47 -10.10
CA ALA A 153 5.51 6.38 -9.68
C ALA A 153 5.19 7.86 -9.98
N SER A 154 4.39 8.13 -11.01
CA SER A 154 3.99 9.50 -11.38
C SER A 154 2.79 10.01 -10.58
N SER A 155 1.97 9.11 -10.04
CA SER A 155 0.80 9.44 -9.23
C SER A 155 1.17 9.54 -7.76
N GLY A 156 1.11 10.74 -7.19
CA GLY A 156 1.62 11.04 -5.83
C GLY A 156 0.98 10.27 -4.66
N ASP A 157 -0.07 9.49 -4.89
CA ASP A 157 -0.79 8.76 -3.83
C ASP A 157 -0.49 7.24 -3.78
N ASN A 158 0.36 6.72 -4.66
CA ASN A 158 0.58 5.26 -4.83
C ASN A 158 1.82 4.70 -4.09
N GLU A 159 2.48 5.50 -3.25
CA GLU A 159 3.65 5.10 -2.48
C GLU A 159 3.38 3.90 -1.55
N ASP A 160 2.22 3.90 -0.87
CA ASP A 160 1.87 2.81 0.05
C ASP A 160 1.68 1.48 -0.69
N ILE A 161 1.05 1.49 -1.88
CA ILE A 161 0.90 0.29 -2.72
C ILE A 161 2.29 -0.24 -3.11
N LEU A 162 3.17 0.63 -3.62
CA LEU A 162 4.52 0.22 -4.03
C LEU A 162 5.30 -0.39 -2.86
N ARG A 163 5.15 0.16 -1.65
CA ARG A 163 5.76 -0.39 -0.44
C ARG A 163 5.18 -1.76 -0.08
N HIS A 164 3.86 -1.94 -0.15
CA HIS A 164 3.23 -3.24 0.09
C HIS A 164 3.71 -4.29 -0.90
N ILE A 165 3.79 -3.94 -2.18
CA ILE A 165 4.27 -4.85 -3.22
C ILE A 165 5.74 -5.24 -2.99
N ALA A 166 6.60 -4.26 -2.66
CA ALA A 166 8.01 -4.53 -2.35
C ALA A 166 8.15 -5.47 -1.14
N ASN A 167 7.33 -5.28 -0.11
CA ASN A 167 7.31 -6.17 1.06
C ASN A 167 6.91 -7.60 0.66
N ILE A 168 5.87 -7.78 -0.16
CA ILE A 168 5.44 -9.10 -0.62
C ILE A 168 6.55 -9.77 -1.44
N ALA A 169 7.18 -9.06 -2.38
CA ALA A 169 8.28 -9.59 -3.17
C ALA A 169 9.44 -10.09 -2.29
N LEU A 170 9.78 -9.34 -1.24
CA LEU A 170 10.78 -9.76 -0.25
C LEU A 170 10.32 -11.01 0.53
N GLN A 171 9.07 -11.08 0.96
CA GLN A 171 8.56 -12.25 1.69
C GLN A 171 8.53 -13.50 0.81
N LEU A 172 8.21 -13.38 -0.48
CA LEU A 172 8.30 -14.49 -1.43
C LEU A 172 9.73 -15.04 -1.54
N ASP A 173 10.74 -14.16 -1.57
CA ASP A 173 12.15 -14.59 -1.54
C ASP A 173 12.50 -15.29 -0.22
N LEU A 174 12.02 -14.78 0.92
CA LEU A 174 12.24 -15.41 2.23
C LEU A 174 11.57 -16.79 2.33
N VAL A 175 10.38 -16.98 1.77
CA VAL A 175 9.72 -18.30 1.72
C VAL A 175 10.54 -19.27 0.88
N ARG A 176 11.02 -18.86 -0.30
CA ARG A 176 11.86 -19.70 -1.16
C ARG A 176 13.13 -20.13 -0.42
N ASP A 177 13.81 -19.19 0.22
CA ASP A 177 15.08 -19.44 0.89
C ASP A 177 14.87 -20.33 2.13
N ALA A 178 13.79 -20.12 2.89
CA ALA A 178 13.42 -20.99 4.00
C ALA A 178 13.05 -22.42 3.55
N ALA A 179 12.37 -22.56 2.41
CA ALA A 179 12.03 -23.87 1.85
C ALA A 179 13.29 -24.66 1.46
N LEU A 180 14.28 -23.99 0.86
CA LEU A 180 15.57 -24.58 0.51
C LEU A 180 16.39 -24.97 1.75
N GLU A 181 16.39 -24.14 2.78
CA GLU A 181 17.12 -24.42 4.02
C GLU A 181 16.50 -25.58 4.79
N PHE A 182 15.18 -25.67 4.77
CA PHE A 182 14.46 -26.80 5.35
C PHE A 182 14.73 -28.11 4.58
N GLU A 183 14.74 -28.10 3.25
CA GLU A 183 15.10 -29.26 2.42
C GLU A 183 16.54 -29.77 2.67
N ARG A 184 17.46 -28.88 3.06
CA ARG A 184 18.87 -29.26 3.28
C ARG A 184 19.14 -29.90 4.63
N GLN A 185 18.45 -29.45 5.68
CA GLN A 185 18.80 -29.77 7.06
C GLN A 185 17.66 -30.43 7.85
N GLY A 186 16.41 -30.35 7.37
CA GLY A 186 15.25 -31.02 7.96
C GLY A 186 14.99 -30.72 9.44
N SER A 187 15.47 -29.59 9.97
CA SER A 187 15.33 -29.27 11.40
C SER A 187 13.96 -28.67 11.74
N GLU A 188 13.48 -28.92 12.96
CA GLU A 188 12.24 -28.32 13.49
C GLU A 188 12.31 -26.79 13.48
N ALA A 189 13.48 -26.21 13.74
CA ALA A 189 13.70 -24.77 13.66
C ALA A 189 13.53 -24.23 12.23
N ASN A 190 14.05 -24.94 11.22
CA ASN A 190 13.91 -24.54 9.82
C ASN A 190 12.46 -24.70 9.33
N TYR A 191 11.75 -25.70 9.83
CA TYR A 191 10.33 -25.87 9.59
C TYR A 191 9.50 -24.72 10.18
N ASP A 192 9.74 -24.35 11.43
CA ASP A 192 9.06 -23.21 12.05
C ASP A 192 9.37 -21.88 11.35
N ALA A 193 10.61 -21.72 10.88
CA ALA A 193 11.00 -20.57 10.08
C ALA A 193 10.24 -20.52 8.74
N LEU A 194 10.14 -21.65 8.03
CA LEU A 194 9.36 -21.76 6.79
C LEU A 194 7.87 -21.46 7.02
N ARG A 195 7.26 -22.07 8.04
CA ARG A 195 5.87 -21.83 8.42
C ARG A 195 5.63 -20.35 8.71
N THR A 196 6.49 -19.73 9.52
CA THR A 196 6.40 -18.31 9.86
C THR A 196 6.55 -17.41 8.62
N ALA A 197 7.44 -17.76 7.68
CA ALA A 197 7.62 -17.04 6.43
C ALA A 197 6.37 -17.12 5.55
N VAL A 198 5.78 -18.31 5.38
CA VAL A 198 4.55 -18.52 4.62
C VAL A 198 3.38 -17.75 5.23
N GLU A 199 3.15 -17.88 6.54
CA GLU A 199 2.10 -17.15 7.27
C GLU A 199 2.27 -15.63 7.12
N THR A 200 3.52 -15.14 7.21
CA THR A 200 3.83 -13.72 7.05
C THR A 200 3.56 -13.24 5.64
N CYS A 201 3.96 -14.00 4.62
CA CYS A 201 3.69 -13.70 3.21
C CYS A 201 2.18 -13.61 2.94
N ASN A 202 1.42 -14.64 3.34
CA ASN A 202 -0.04 -14.68 3.18
C ASN A 202 -0.72 -13.48 3.85
N ARG A 203 -0.25 -13.09 5.05
CA ARG A 203 -0.74 -11.89 5.74
C ARG A 203 -0.46 -10.60 4.96
N PHE A 204 0.73 -10.44 4.37
CA PHE A 204 1.03 -9.26 3.58
C PHE A 204 0.22 -9.19 2.29
N SER A 205 -0.02 -10.32 1.62
CA SER A 205 -0.93 -10.40 0.47
C SER A 205 -2.35 -9.96 0.84
N ALA A 206 -2.88 -10.45 1.97
CA ALA A 206 -4.19 -10.04 2.47
C ALA A 206 -4.25 -8.54 2.81
N GLN A 207 -3.20 -7.97 3.39
CA GLN A 207 -3.11 -6.53 3.67
C GLN A 207 -3.12 -5.69 2.39
N LEU A 208 -2.41 -6.13 1.35
CA LEU A 208 -2.42 -5.42 0.07
C LEU A 208 -3.81 -5.46 -0.57
N ILE A 209 -4.51 -6.59 -0.54
CA ILE A 209 -5.90 -6.67 -1.04
C ILE A 209 -6.82 -5.70 -0.30
N ASP A 210 -6.73 -5.61 1.03
CA ASP A 210 -7.54 -4.68 1.82
C ASP A 210 -7.24 -3.21 1.46
N GLU A 211 -5.97 -2.86 1.25
CA GLU A 211 -5.58 -1.52 0.80
C GLU A 211 -6.07 -1.21 -0.62
N LEU A 212 -5.93 -2.15 -1.55
CA LEU A 212 -6.43 -2.01 -2.92
C LEU A 212 -7.96 -1.87 -2.95
N ARG A 213 -8.68 -2.65 -2.13
CA ARG A 213 -10.14 -2.54 -1.98
C ARG A 213 -10.56 -1.17 -1.48
N LYS A 214 -9.91 -0.65 -0.43
CA LYS A 214 -10.20 0.71 0.10
C LYS A 214 -10.01 1.77 -0.98
N ARG A 215 -8.95 1.68 -1.77
CA ARG A 215 -8.66 2.62 -2.86
C ARG A 215 -9.64 2.51 -4.02
N LEU A 216 -10.13 1.31 -4.31
CA LEU A 216 -11.17 1.10 -5.32
C LEU A 216 -12.46 1.81 -4.92
N VAL A 217 -12.92 1.65 -3.68
CA VAL A 217 -14.10 2.35 -3.13
C VAL A 217 -13.92 3.86 -3.20
N LEU A 218 -12.77 4.38 -2.76
CA LEU A 218 -12.48 5.81 -2.85
C LEU A 218 -12.51 6.32 -4.29
N THR A 219 -12.01 5.54 -5.26
CA THR A 219 -12.02 5.90 -6.68
C THR A 219 -13.44 5.94 -7.24
N ASP A 220 -14.29 4.99 -6.85
CA ASP A 220 -15.69 4.92 -7.30
C ASP A 220 -16.55 6.05 -6.68
N GLU A 221 -16.32 6.41 -5.41
CA GLU A 221 -16.97 7.57 -4.77
C GLU A 221 -16.63 8.89 -5.49
N HIS A 222 -15.36 9.07 -5.89
CA HIS A 222 -14.93 10.24 -6.66
C HIS A 222 -15.60 10.31 -8.04
N ARG A 223 -15.90 9.15 -8.65
CA ARG A 223 -16.64 9.07 -9.92
C ARG A 223 -18.13 9.38 -9.72
N ALA A 224 -18.77 8.81 -8.72
CA ALA A 224 -20.20 9.03 -8.45
C ALA A 224 -20.50 10.52 -8.18
N GLY A 225 -19.68 11.20 -7.37
CA GLY A 225 -19.80 12.64 -7.13
C GLY A 225 -19.36 13.55 -8.30
N SER A 226 -19.07 12.99 -9.48
CA SER A 226 -18.80 13.75 -10.71
C SER A 226 -19.96 13.71 -11.72
N LEU A 227 -20.93 12.79 -11.51
CA LEU A 227 -22.14 12.64 -12.33
C LEU A 227 -23.37 13.33 -11.70
N SER A 228 -23.25 13.80 -10.46
CA SER A 228 -24.23 14.64 -9.75
C SER A 228 -23.86 16.13 -9.85
#